data_AF-A0A6I9P911-F1
#
_entry.id   AF-A0A6I9P911-F1
#
_cell.length_a   1.000
_cell.length_b   1.000
_cell.length_c   1.000
_cell.angle_alpha   90.00
_cell.angle_beta   90.00
_cell.angle_gamma   90.00
#
_symmetry.space_group_name_H-M   'P 1'
#
loop_
_entity.id
_entity.type
_entity.pdbx_description
1 polymer ?
#
loop_
_entity_poly.entity_id
_entity_poly.type
_entity_poly.pdbx_seq_one_letter_code
_entity_poly.pdbx_strand_id
1 'polypeptide(L)'
;MASICPPVNKEYSTKRTELIQFPLERHRCNSLLNTDSDTVGCVDPEECVRVCGAEVGCSNIAFPKLVIELMPSGLRGLMIAVMMAALMSSLTSIFNSSSTLFTMDIWKKYRSRASERELLLVGRISTVILVVVSVVWIPILQSANSGQLYVYIQSVTSYLAPPVTAVFTLAVFWKRTNEQGAFWGLMVGLVVGVCRMVLEFAFPPSRCGVVDSAPDVLRSVHYLHFAILLCGLTTIVVTVVSLLTPPPSPEQLLNLTWWTLTEGPQREIPLQKVSSVSHRSSQGCEPTRRVTCGQGTGLCIAAARRSEETPTPRVQSVRESVFWSRFCGVNAILVVSINIFLYAYFA
;
A
#
# COMPACT_ATOMS: atom_id res chain seq x y z
N MET A 1 14.10 12.76 -20.47
CA MET A 1 14.92 14.00 -20.52
C MET A 1 13.98 15.18 -20.33
N ALA A 2 13.64 15.46 -19.07
CA ALA A 2 12.80 16.59 -18.69
C ALA A 2 13.53 17.30 -17.55
N SER A 3 14.19 18.39 -17.91
CA SER A 3 14.87 19.27 -16.96
C SER A 3 13.83 19.85 -16.00
N ILE A 4 14.06 19.65 -14.70
CA ILE A 4 13.28 20.25 -13.61
C ILE A 4 13.51 21.78 -13.50
N CYS A 5 14.35 22.37 -14.37
CA CYS A 5 14.55 23.82 -14.41
C CYS A 5 14.03 24.37 -15.76
N PRO A 6 12.91 25.12 -15.79
CA PRO A 6 12.64 26.02 -16.91
C PRO A 6 13.67 27.16 -16.91
N PRO A 7 14.02 27.74 -18.07
CA PRO A 7 14.90 28.90 -18.14
C PRO A 7 14.26 30.09 -17.44
N VAL A 8 15.00 30.72 -16.53
CA VAL A 8 14.63 31.99 -15.90
C VAL A 8 14.70 33.08 -16.97
N ASN A 9 13.60 33.28 -17.69
CA ASN A 9 13.45 34.45 -18.56
C ASN A 9 13.20 35.68 -17.68
N LYS A 10 14.28 36.42 -17.38
CA LYS A 10 14.29 37.73 -16.70
C LYS A 10 13.53 38.85 -17.43
N GLU A 11 12.79 38.55 -18.50
CA GLU A 11 12.30 39.53 -19.46
C GLU A 11 10.81 39.90 -19.30
N TYR A 12 10.11 39.34 -18.31
CA TYR A 12 8.68 39.65 -18.09
C TYR A 12 8.42 40.76 -17.05
N SER A 13 9.45 41.28 -16.39
CA SER A 13 9.32 42.31 -15.34
C SER A 13 9.17 43.74 -15.89
N THR A 14 9.55 44.02 -17.14
CA THR A 14 9.73 45.40 -17.61
C THR A 14 8.60 45.95 -18.50
N LYS A 15 7.55 45.18 -18.81
CA LYS A 15 6.51 45.59 -19.80
C LYS A 15 5.10 45.79 -19.24
N ARG A 16 4.96 46.21 -17.98
CA ARG A 16 3.64 46.57 -17.41
C ARG A 16 3.57 47.97 -16.81
N THR A 17 4.39 48.88 -17.34
CA THR A 17 4.29 50.31 -17.05
C THR A 17 3.86 50.99 -18.33
N GLU A 18 2.55 51.02 -18.61
CA GLU A 18 1.84 52.06 -19.36
C GLU A 18 0.34 51.68 -19.39
N LEU A 19 -0.52 52.69 -19.22
CA LEU A 19 -1.99 52.74 -19.35
C LEU A 19 -2.86 52.73 -18.06
N ILE A 20 -3.28 53.98 -17.75
CA ILE A 20 -4.60 54.43 -17.27
C ILE A 20 -4.78 54.64 -15.75
N GLN A 21 -4.36 55.85 -15.36
CA GLN A 21 -4.93 56.82 -14.41
C GLN A 21 -6.33 56.52 -13.82
N PHE A 22 -6.40 56.10 -12.54
CA PHE A 22 -7.51 56.33 -11.57
C PHE A 22 -6.97 56.07 -10.13
N PRO A 23 -6.69 57.08 -9.27
CA PRO A 23 -5.50 56.95 -8.41
C PRO A 23 -5.62 56.45 -6.95
N LEU A 24 -6.77 56.21 -6.32
CA LEU A 24 -6.77 56.01 -4.84
C LEU A 24 -7.48 54.77 -4.26
N GLU A 25 -8.45 54.15 -4.94
CA GLU A 25 -9.11 52.91 -4.45
C GLU A 25 -8.48 51.61 -5.02
N ARG A 26 -7.88 51.68 -6.21
CA ARG A 26 -7.33 50.49 -6.89
C ARG A 26 -6.04 49.97 -6.27
N HIS A 27 -5.25 50.80 -5.58
CA HIS A 27 -4.02 50.38 -4.92
C HIS A 27 -4.26 49.48 -3.70
N ARG A 28 -5.35 49.67 -2.95
CA ARG A 28 -5.66 48.82 -1.79
C ARG A 28 -6.19 47.45 -2.23
N CYS A 29 -6.99 47.42 -3.31
CA CYS A 29 -7.53 46.19 -3.89
C CYS A 29 -6.46 45.35 -4.61
N ASN A 30 -5.55 45.98 -5.38
CA ASN A 30 -4.43 45.25 -6.02
C ASN A 30 -3.37 44.77 -5.03
N SER A 31 -3.14 45.48 -3.92
CA SER A 31 -2.19 45.02 -2.90
C SER A 31 -2.75 43.82 -2.14
N LEU A 32 -4.05 43.81 -1.80
CA LEU A 32 -4.72 42.66 -1.18
C LEU A 32 -4.79 41.43 -2.12
N LEU A 33 -5.14 41.64 -3.41
CA LEU A 33 -5.21 40.55 -4.40
C LEU A 33 -3.85 39.92 -4.75
N ASN A 34 -2.76 40.71 -4.75
CA ASN A 34 -1.41 40.15 -4.94
C ASN A 34 -0.94 39.37 -3.70
N THR A 35 -1.28 39.84 -2.48
CA THR A 35 -0.89 39.14 -1.25
C THR A 35 -1.56 37.75 -1.15
N ASP A 36 -2.82 37.60 -1.61
CA ASP A 36 -3.50 36.31 -1.61
C ASP A 36 -2.94 35.35 -2.69
N SER A 37 -2.61 35.85 -3.89
CA SER A 37 -2.00 35.01 -4.95
C SER A 37 -0.60 34.54 -4.59
N ASP A 38 0.24 35.42 -4.02
CA ASP A 38 1.62 35.08 -3.63
C ASP A 38 1.65 34.04 -2.50
N THR A 39 0.56 33.93 -1.72
CA THR A 39 0.48 32.90 -0.67
C THR A 39 0.10 31.50 -1.14
N VAL A 40 -0.36 31.36 -2.37
CA VAL A 40 -0.77 30.06 -2.95
C VAL A 40 0.12 29.67 -4.13
N GLY A 41 0.70 30.65 -4.83
CA GLY A 41 1.51 30.46 -6.03
C GLY A 41 2.83 31.23 -6.03
N CYS A 42 3.50 31.35 -4.87
CA CYS A 42 4.85 31.91 -4.82
C CYS A 42 5.79 31.20 -5.80
N VAL A 43 6.58 31.97 -6.53
CA VAL A 43 7.60 31.48 -7.47
C VAL A 43 9.01 31.65 -6.90
N ASP A 44 9.19 32.63 -6.02
CA ASP A 44 10.48 32.94 -5.39
C ASP A 44 10.72 32.07 -4.13
N PRO A 45 11.84 31.31 -4.05
CA PRO A 45 12.08 30.37 -2.96
C PRO A 45 12.12 31.00 -1.56
N GLU A 46 12.71 32.19 -1.43
CA GLU A 46 12.81 32.90 -0.14
C GLU A 46 11.44 33.33 0.38
N GLU A 47 10.57 33.77 -0.53
CA GLU A 47 9.20 34.15 -0.21
C GLU A 47 8.34 32.92 0.10
N CYS A 48 8.51 31.83 -0.65
CA CYS A 48 7.84 30.56 -0.36
C CYS A 48 8.21 30.00 1.02
N VAL A 49 9.48 30.05 1.42
CA VAL A 49 9.90 29.65 2.77
C VAL A 49 9.27 30.53 3.84
N ARG A 50 9.21 31.84 3.61
CA ARG A 50 8.60 32.79 4.55
C ARG A 50 7.10 32.53 4.76
N VAL A 51 6.39 32.17 3.70
CA VAL A 51 4.93 32.04 3.72
C VAL A 51 4.46 30.63 4.10
N CYS A 52 5.08 29.58 3.57
CA CYS A 52 4.63 28.19 3.78
C CYS A 52 5.70 27.22 4.27
N GLY A 53 6.92 27.70 4.57
CA GLY A 53 8.01 26.87 5.08
C GLY A 53 8.54 25.85 4.06
N ALA A 54 8.25 26.06 2.78
CA ALA A 54 8.56 25.16 1.68
C ALA A 54 9.27 25.95 0.56
N GLU A 55 10.41 25.49 0.09
CA GLU A 55 11.20 26.16 -0.96
C GLU A 55 10.63 25.94 -2.38
N VAL A 56 9.87 24.86 -2.62
CA VAL A 56 9.38 24.50 -3.96
C VAL A 56 7.91 24.87 -4.23
N GLY A 57 7.28 25.59 -3.30
CA GLY A 57 5.93 26.15 -3.45
C GLY A 57 4.91 25.66 -2.42
N CYS A 58 3.79 26.38 -2.34
CA CYS A 58 2.76 26.21 -1.30
C CYS A 58 1.58 25.31 -1.74
N SER A 59 1.78 24.39 -2.70
CA SER A 59 0.70 23.61 -3.32
C SER A 59 -0.13 22.77 -2.33
N ASN A 60 0.47 22.28 -1.24
CA ASN A 60 -0.24 21.43 -0.27
C ASN A 60 -1.28 22.21 0.56
N ILE A 61 -1.07 23.52 0.74
CA ILE A 61 -1.99 24.39 1.51
C ILE A 61 -2.97 25.17 0.63
N ALA A 62 -2.78 25.12 -0.69
CA ALA A 62 -3.58 25.84 -1.67
C ALA A 62 -5.08 25.56 -1.54
N PHE A 63 -5.45 24.28 -1.49
CA PHE A 63 -6.85 23.88 -1.45
C PHE A 63 -7.57 24.27 -0.14
N PRO A 64 -7.03 23.96 1.06
CA PRO A 64 -7.62 24.44 2.31
C PRO A 64 -7.71 25.97 2.39
N LYS A 65 -6.72 26.68 1.87
CA LYS A 65 -6.68 28.14 1.90
C LYS A 65 -7.76 28.76 1.01
N LEU A 66 -7.92 28.24 -0.22
CA LEU A 66 -8.98 28.64 -1.14
C LEU A 66 -10.38 28.44 -0.55
N VAL A 67 -10.58 27.32 0.15
CA VAL A 67 -11.83 26.99 0.86
C VAL A 67 -12.15 28.00 1.96
N ILE A 68 -11.13 28.46 2.67
CA ILE A 68 -11.26 29.41 3.79
C ILE A 68 -11.55 30.84 3.30
N GLU A 69 -10.95 31.24 2.17
CA GLU A 69 -10.99 32.61 1.66
C GLU A 69 -12.18 32.87 0.72
N LEU A 70 -12.57 31.91 -0.11
CA LEU A 70 -13.61 32.13 -1.13
C LEU A 70 -15.02 31.75 -0.70
N MET A 71 -15.20 30.87 0.29
CA MET A 71 -16.53 30.38 0.63
C MET A 71 -17.28 31.24 1.66
N PRO A 72 -18.60 31.42 1.48
CA PRO A 72 -19.42 32.23 2.38
C PRO A 72 -19.56 31.57 3.76
N SER A 73 -19.87 32.40 4.77
CA SER A 73 -20.14 31.98 6.14
C SER A 73 -21.24 30.91 6.17
N GLY A 74 -21.02 29.83 6.91
CA GLY A 74 -21.88 28.63 6.88
C GLY A 74 -21.28 27.50 6.02
N LEU A 75 -21.12 27.74 4.71
CA LEU A 75 -20.50 26.74 3.81
C LEU A 75 -19.02 26.51 4.14
N ARG A 76 -18.30 27.56 4.57
CA ARG A 76 -16.93 27.41 5.06
C ARG A 76 -16.81 26.40 6.22
N GLY A 77 -17.71 26.49 7.20
CA GLY A 77 -17.72 25.58 8.35
C GLY A 77 -18.10 24.15 7.94
N LEU A 78 -19.09 24.02 7.07
CA LEU A 78 -19.49 22.74 6.49
C LEU A 78 -18.32 22.05 5.78
N MET A 79 -17.58 22.77 4.96
CA MET A 79 -16.49 22.21 4.17
C MET A 79 -15.29 21.80 5.01
N ILE A 80 -14.92 22.59 6.03
CA ILE A 80 -13.89 22.19 6.99
C ILE A 80 -14.32 20.92 7.76
N ALA A 81 -15.58 20.85 8.17
CA ALA A 81 -16.13 19.66 8.84
C ALA A 81 -16.08 18.42 7.94
N VAL A 82 -16.47 18.54 6.67
CA VAL A 82 -16.40 17.45 5.68
C VAL A 82 -14.97 16.99 5.45
N MET A 83 -14.02 17.93 5.31
CA MET A 83 -12.60 17.59 5.15
C MET A 83 -12.07 16.82 6.36
N MET A 84 -12.34 17.29 7.58
CA MET A 84 -11.93 16.60 8.80
C MET A 84 -12.57 15.21 8.92
N ALA A 85 -13.86 15.09 8.61
CA ALA A 85 -14.57 13.81 8.63
C ALA A 85 -14.00 12.81 7.60
N ALA A 86 -13.70 13.27 6.38
CA ALA A 86 -13.09 12.45 5.33
C ALA A 86 -11.69 11.96 5.71
N LEU A 87 -10.88 12.83 6.33
CA LEU A 87 -9.57 12.47 6.85
C LEU A 87 -9.67 11.43 7.96
N MET A 88 -10.57 11.63 8.94
CA MET A 88 -10.78 10.68 10.04
C MET A 88 -11.24 9.31 9.55
N SER A 89 -12.13 9.26 8.54
CA SER A 89 -12.58 8.02 7.92
C SER A 89 -11.43 7.26 7.25
N SER A 90 -10.61 7.96 6.46
CA SER A 90 -9.47 7.36 5.75
C SER A 90 -8.41 6.83 6.71
N LEU A 91 -8.07 7.62 7.75
CA LEU A 91 -7.13 7.21 8.79
C LEU A 91 -7.64 5.98 9.55
N THR A 92 -8.92 5.99 9.95
CA THR A 92 -9.53 4.85 10.65
C THR A 92 -9.47 3.58 9.80
N SER A 93 -9.77 3.68 8.50
CA SER A 93 -9.69 2.55 7.57
C SER A 93 -8.26 1.99 7.47
N ILE A 94 -7.26 2.85 7.25
CA ILE A 94 -5.86 2.45 7.11
C ILE A 94 -5.36 1.75 8.38
N PHE A 95 -5.63 2.32 9.55
CA PHE A 95 -5.20 1.73 10.82
C PHE A 95 -5.92 0.42 11.15
N ASN A 96 -7.21 0.32 10.83
CA ASN A 96 -7.98 -0.91 11.05
C ASN A 96 -7.51 -2.06 10.15
N SER A 97 -7.27 -1.79 8.86
CA SER A 97 -6.73 -2.78 7.92
C SER A 97 -5.32 -3.22 8.30
N SER A 98 -4.45 -2.26 8.68
CA SER A 98 -3.07 -2.57 9.09
C SER A 98 -3.01 -3.39 10.38
N SER A 99 -3.88 -3.08 11.34
CA SER A 99 -4.02 -3.85 12.58
C SER A 99 -4.53 -5.29 12.31
N THR A 100 -5.45 -5.44 11.37
CA THR A 100 -5.95 -6.76 10.94
C THR A 100 -4.85 -7.58 10.26
N LEU A 101 -4.06 -6.98 9.36
CA LEU A 101 -2.90 -7.64 8.74
C LEU A 101 -1.88 -8.08 9.81
N PHE A 102 -1.56 -7.21 10.76
CA PHE A 102 -0.63 -7.55 11.84
C PHE A 102 -1.15 -8.70 12.72
N THR A 103 -2.42 -8.67 13.09
CA THR A 103 -3.02 -9.69 13.97
C THR A 103 -3.20 -11.04 13.26
N MET A 104 -3.69 -11.05 12.03
CA MET A 104 -3.96 -12.29 11.29
C MET A 104 -2.71 -12.87 10.63
N ASP A 105 -1.84 -12.06 10.04
CA ASP A 105 -0.72 -12.56 9.24
C ASP A 105 0.54 -12.79 10.08
N ILE A 106 0.74 -11.98 11.13
CA ILE A 106 1.93 -12.06 12.00
C ILE A 106 1.58 -12.72 13.33
N TRP A 107 0.65 -12.17 14.11
CA TRP A 107 0.38 -12.63 15.47
C TRP A 107 -0.17 -14.06 15.51
N LYS A 108 -1.16 -14.37 14.66
CA LYS A 108 -1.75 -15.72 14.60
C LYS A 108 -0.75 -16.78 14.11
N LYS A 109 0.21 -16.39 13.25
CA LYS A 109 1.30 -17.28 12.81
C LYS A 109 2.29 -17.57 13.94
N TYR A 110 2.63 -16.56 14.75
CA TYR A 110 3.50 -16.73 15.92
C TYR A 110 2.81 -17.50 17.06
N ARG A 111 1.53 -17.22 17.31
CA ARG A 111 0.72 -17.86 18.35
C ARG A 111 -0.52 -18.51 17.76
N SER A 112 -0.35 -19.75 17.28
CA SER A 112 -1.39 -20.50 16.57
C SER A 112 -2.65 -20.84 17.39
N ARG A 113 -2.60 -20.70 18.72
CA ARG A 113 -3.74 -20.89 19.64
C ARG A 113 -4.13 -19.60 20.38
N ALA A 114 -4.12 -18.46 19.69
CA ALA A 114 -4.58 -17.20 20.27
C ALA A 114 -6.11 -17.22 20.50
N SER A 115 -6.56 -16.71 21.64
CA SER A 115 -7.99 -16.51 21.92
C SER A 115 -8.54 -15.32 21.11
N GLU A 116 -9.83 -15.30 20.77
CA GLU A 116 -10.45 -14.15 20.10
C GLU A 116 -10.29 -12.85 20.89
N ARG A 117 -10.39 -12.92 22.23
CA ARG A 117 -10.16 -11.75 23.10
C ARG A 117 -8.73 -11.24 23.03
N GLU A 118 -7.77 -12.14 22.92
CA GLU A 118 -6.35 -11.82 22.75
C GLU A 118 -6.12 -11.13 21.41
N LEU A 119 -6.71 -11.65 20.33
CA LEU A 119 -6.58 -11.07 18.99
C LEU A 119 -7.15 -9.64 18.92
N LEU A 120 -8.30 -9.40 19.56
CA LEU A 120 -8.90 -8.06 19.64
C LEU A 120 -8.04 -7.10 20.47
N LEU A 121 -7.43 -7.56 21.56
CA LEU A 121 -6.54 -6.75 22.39
C LEU A 121 -5.27 -6.38 21.62
N VAL A 122 -4.63 -7.36 20.97
CA VAL A 122 -3.43 -7.14 20.15
C VAL A 122 -3.74 -6.20 18.99
N GLY A 123 -4.92 -6.32 18.37
CA GLY A 123 -5.35 -5.39 17.33
C GLY A 123 -5.43 -3.95 17.82
N ARG A 124 -6.04 -3.71 18.99
CA ARG A 124 -6.11 -2.35 19.58
C ARG A 124 -4.72 -1.80 19.93
N ILE A 125 -3.85 -2.63 20.50
CA ILE A 125 -2.47 -2.24 20.84
C ILE A 125 -1.68 -1.91 19.57
N SER A 126 -1.79 -2.74 18.53
CA SER A 126 -1.15 -2.50 17.23
C SER A 126 -1.58 -1.15 16.63
N THR A 127 -2.88 -0.82 16.67
CA THR A 127 -3.38 0.48 16.21
C THR A 127 -2.74 1.65 16.96
N VAL A 128 -2.64 1.57 18.29
CA VAL A 128 -1.99 2.63 19.09
C VAL A 128 -0.52 2.79 18.70
N ILE A 129 0.21 1.68 18.55
CA ILE A 129 1.62 1.71 18.13
C ILE A 129 1.77 2.34 16.74
N LEU A 130 0.93 1.96 15.77
CA LEU A 130 0.94 2.52 14.42
C LEU A 130 0.66 4.03 14.41
N VAL A 131 -0.25 4.51 15.25
CA VAL A 131 -0.52 5.96 15.39
C VAL A 131 0.71 6.69 15.94
N VAL A 132 1.36 6.15 16.98
CA VAL A 132 2.58 6.75 17.55
C VAL A 132 3.70 6.82 16.51
N VAL A 133 3.95 5.72 15.78
CA VAL A 133 4.96 5.69 14.72
C VAL A 133 4.63 6.70 13.62
N SER A 134 3.36 6.83 13.24
CA SER A 134 2.92 7.80 12.22
C SER A 134 3.20 9.25 12.65
N VAL A 135 2.96 9.59 13.91
CA VAL A 135 3.26 10.93 14.46
C VAL A 135 4.77 11.20 14.50
N VAL A 136 5.57 10.20 14.88
CA VAL A 136 7.03 10.29 14.88
C VAL A 136 7.60 10.44 13.46
N TRP A 137 6.88 10.00 12.43
CA TRP A 137 7.32 10.12 11.04
C TRP A 137 7.10 11.51 10.41
N ILE A 138 6.25 12.35 11.00
CA ILE A 138 5.95 13.71 10.50
C ILE A 138 7.22 14.58 10.32
N PRO A 139 8.14 14.70 11.29
CA PRO A 139 9.34 15.53 11.11
C PRO A 139 10.25 15.03 9.99
N ILE A 140 10.33 13.71 9.78
CA ILE A 140 11.13 13.11 8.71
C ILE A 140 10.57 13.56 7.35
N LEU A 141 9.24 13.52 7.20
CA LEU A 141 8.56 13.96 6.00
C LEU A 141 8.78 15.45 5.69
N GLN A 142 8.79 16.30 6.73
CA GLN A 142 9.08 17.73 6.60
C GLN A 142 10.53 17.99 6.19
N SER A 143 11.48 17.18 6.68
CA SER A 143 12.90 17.32 6.33
C SER A 143 13.24 16.82 4.92
N ALA A 144 12.52 15.82 4.42
CA ALA A 144 12.81 15.17 3.14
C ALA A 144 12.21 15.92 1.95
N ASN A 145 11.04 16.56 2.10
CA ASN A 145 10.32 17.16 0.98
C ASN A 145 9.85 18.59 1.28
N SER A 146 10.56 19.57 0.71
CA SER A 146 10.33 21.01 0.88
C SER A 146 9.19 21.60 0.04
N GLY A 147 8.11 20.84 -0.24
CA GLY A 147 6.87 21.41 -0.82
C GLY A 147 5.97 20.54 -1.69
N GLN A 148 6.35 19.30 -2.04
CA GLN A 148 5.51 18.41 -2.88
C GLN A 148 5.24 17.06 -2.21
N LEU A 149 4.25 17.01 -1.30
CA LEU A 149 3.86 15.80 -0.57
C LEU A 149 3.35 14.70 -1.51
N TYR A 150 2.63 15.08 -2.56
CA TYR A 150 2.09 14.15 -3.54
C TYR A 150 3.21 13.38 -4.28
N VAL A 151 4.27 14.08 -4.70
CA VAL A 151 5.41 13.46 -5.38
C VAL A 151 6.13 12.47 -4.47
N TYR A 152 6.26 12.79 -3.17
CA TYR A 152 6.80 11.87 -2.17
C TYR A 152 5.99 10.57 -2.06
N ILE A 153 4.67 10.69 -1.88
CA ILE A 153 3.81 9.52 -1.75
C ILE A 153 3.87 8.67 -3.01
N GLN A 154 3.90 9.32 -4.18
CA GLN A 154 3.96 8.64 -5.47
C GLN A 154 5.31 7.97 -5.71
N SER A 155 6.43 8.58 -5.32
CA SER A 155 7.77 7.99 -5.47
C SER A 155 7.93 6.76 -4.57
N VAL A 156 7.54 6.84 -3.29
CA VAL A 156 7.55 5.69 -2.36
C VAL A 156 6.66 4.56 -2.89
N THR A 157 5.46 4.88 -3.37
CA THR A 157 4.56 3.89 -3.98
C THR A 157 5.20 3.25 -5.21
N SER A 158 5.88 4.04 -6.04
CA SER A 158 6.60 3.58 -7.24
C SER A 158 7.77 2.65 -6.93
N TYR A 159 8.30 2.65 -5.70
CA TYR A 159 9.38 1.76 -5.27
C TYR A 159 8.88 0.45 -4.64
N LEU A 160 7.69 0.46 -4.03
CA LEU A 160 7.18 -0.69 -3.27
C LEU A 160 6.03 -1.45 -3.94
N ALA A 161 5.15 -0.76 -4.67
CA ALA A 161 3.99 -1.36 -5.30
C ALA A 161 4.28 -2.26 -6.53
N PRO A 162 5.23 -1.92 -7.44
CA PRO A 162 5.41 -2.68 -8.68
C PRO A 162 5.76 -4.17 -8.49
N PRO A 163 6.64 -4.58 -7.54
CA PRO A 163 6.90 -5.99 -7.26
C PRO A 163 5.63 -6.78 -6.90
N VAL A 164 4.76 -6.18 -6.08
CA VAL A 164 3.50 -6.78 -5.65
C VAL A 164 2.57 -6.95 -6.85
N THR A 165 2.38 -5.88 -7.64
CA THR A 165 1.54 -5.91 -8.85
C THR A 165 2.03 -6.97 -9.85
N ALA A 166 3.34 -7.10 -10.07
CA ALA A 166 3.90 -8.09 -10.98
C ALA A 166 3.57 -9.53 -10.55
N VAL A 167 3.78 -9.84 -9.27
CA VAL A 167 3.55 -11.17 -8.71
C VAL A 167 2.07 -11.53 -8.72
N PHE A 168 1.18 -10.62 -8.34
CA PHE A 168 -0.27 -10.85 -8.39
C PHE A 168 -0.76 -11.05 -9.83
N THR A 169 -0.27 -10.24 -10.77
CA THR A 169 -0.62 -10.38 -12.19
C THR A 169 -0.19 -11.74 -12.73
N LEU A 170 1.05 -12.16 -12.46
CA LEU A 170 1.54 -13.48 -12.86
C LEU A 170 0.80 -14.62 -12.14
N ALA A 171 0.45 -14.47 -10.87
CA ALA A 171 -0.29 -15.48 -10.12
C ALA A 171 -1.68 -15.75 -10.70
N VAL A 172 -2.38 -14.70 -11.16
CA VAL A 172 -3.72 -14.84 -11.73
C VAL A 172 -3.68 -15.40 -13.17
N PHE A 173 -2.78 -14.91 -14.02
CA PHE A 173 -2.79 -15.24 -15.45
C PHE A 173 -1.88 -16.41 -15.85
N TRP A 174 -0.89 -16.78 -15.03
CA TRP A 174 0.08 -17.82 -15.36
C TRP A 174 0.07 -18.98 -14.35
N LYS A 175 -0.36 -20.16 -14.82
CA LYS A 175 -0.47 -21.39 -14.00
C LYS A 175 0.85 -21.90 -13.40
N ARG A 176 1.99 -21.40 -13.88
CA ARG A 176 3.33 -21.84 -13.48
C ARG A 176 3.97 -20.92 -12.44
N THR A 177 3.22 -19.95 -11.92
CA THR A 177 3.69 -19.13 -10.79
C THR A 177 3.74 -20.01 -9.54
N ASN A 178 4.94 -20.17 -8.96
CA ASN A 178 5.21 -21.03 -7.81
C ASN A 178 5.42 -20.18 -6.55
N GLU A 179 5.28 -20.78 -5.37
CA GLU A 179 5.56 -20.10 -4.08
C GLU A 179 6.99 -19.54 -4.04
N GLN A 180 7.98 -20.33 -4.47
CA GLN A 180 9.38 -19.91 -4.51
C GLN A 180 9.62 -18.76 -5.51
N GLY A 181 8.96 -18.81 -6.67
CA GLY A 181 9.04 -17.74 -7.67
C GLY A 181 8.46 -16.43 -7.15
N ALA A 182 7.29 -16.49 -6.51
CA ALA A 182 6.66 -15.35 -5.87
C ALA A 182 7.51 -14.78 -4.72
N PHE A 183 8.05 -15.64 -3.85
CA PHE A 183 8.87 -15.22 -2.72
C PHE A 183 10.16 -14.51 -3.16
N TRP A 184 10.95 -15.13 -4.04
CA TRP A 184 12.20 -14.54 -4.52
C TRP A 184 11.96 -13.33 -5.42
N GLY A 185 10.90 -13.33 -6.22
CA GLY A 185 10.49 -12.17 -7.02
C GLY A 185 10.15 -10.96 -6.15
N LEU A 186 9.35 -11.15 -5.09
CA LEU A 186 9.03 -10.10 -4.13
C LEU A 186 10.28 -9.64 -3.37
N MET A 187 11.15 -10.55 -2.93
CA MET A 187 12.37 -10.19 -2.21
C MET A 187 13.33 -9.38 -3.07
N VAL A 188 13.62 -9.80 -4.30
CA VAL A 188 14.49 -9.04 -5.21
C VAL A 188 13.88 -7.68 -5.53
N GLY A 189 12.58 -7.64 -5.84
CA GLY A 189 11.88 -6.37 -6.09
C GLY A 189 11.92 -5.42 -4.90
N LEU A 190 11.68 -5.93 -3.68
CA LEU A 190 11.72 -5.15 -2.45
C LEU A 190 13.13 -4.62 -2.17
N VAL A 191 14.16 -5.46 -2.31
CA VAL A 191 15.56 -5.03 -2.11
C VAL A 191 15.93 -3.93 -3.10
N VAL A 192 15.64 -4.10 -4.39
CA VAL A 192 15.94 -3.08 -5.40
C VAL A 192 15.16 -1.78 -5.17
N GLY A 193 13.88 -1.88 -4.80
CA GLY A 193 13.04 -0.73 -4.46
C GLY A 193 13.54 0.02 -3.22
N VAL A 194 13.87 -0.70 -2.14
CA VAL A 194 14.41 -0.11 -0.90
C VAL A 194 15.79 0.48 -1.14
N CYS A 195 16.66 -0.17 -1.91
CA CYS A 195 17.96 0.40 -2.30
C CYS A 195 17.77 1.75 -3.02
N ARG A 196 16.82 1.84 -3.97
CA ARG A 196 16.52 3.10 -4.66
C ARG A 196 15.96 4.17 -3.72
N MET A 197 15.10 3.78 -2.78
CA MET A 197 14.55 4.67 -1.75
C MET A 197 15.67 5.23 -0.86
N VAL A 198 16.55 4.37 -0.34
CA VAL A 198 17.69 4.78 0.50
C VAL A 198 18.64 5.71 -0.25
N LEU A 199 18.91 5.43 -1.53
CA LEU A 199 19.74 6.30 -2.37
C LEU A 199 19.11 7.68 -2.57
N GLU A 200 17.79 7.77 -2.72
CA GLU A 200 17.10 9.06 -2.85
C GLU A 200 17.12 9.87 -1.56
N PHE A 201 16.97 9.20 -0.41
CA PHE A 201 17.15 9.84 0.90
C PHE A 201 18.59 10.29 1.16
N ALA A 202 19.59 9.52 0.70
CA ALA A 202 21.00 9.85 0.87
C ALA A 202 21.48 10.95 -0.08
N PHE A 203 20.91 11.01 -1.29
CA PHE A 203 21.24 11.98 -2.34
C PHE A 203 19.96 12.69 -2.80
N PRO A 204 19.42 13.62 -1.99
CA PRO A 204 18.28 14.42 -2.40
C PRO A 204 18.65 15.22 -3.67
N PRO A 205 17.69 15.45 -4.59
CA PRO A 205 17.94 16.20 -5.81
C PRO A 205 18.52 17.58 -5.48
N SER A 206 19.64 17.96 -6.09
CA SER A 206 20.16 19.32 -5.89
C SER A 206 19.23 20.31 -6.62
N ARG A 207 19.01 21.52 -6.09
CA ARG A 207 19.88 22.63 -6.44
C ARG A 207 19.84 22.95 -7.94
N CYS A 208 18.78 23.57 -8.49
CA CYS A 208 18.90 24.17 -9.84
C CYS A 208 20.11 25.14 -9.84
N GLY A 209 21.17 24.80 -10.58
CA GLY A 209 22.42 25.57 -10.65
C GLY A 209 23.57 25.10 -9.76
N VAL A 210 23.41 23.99 -9.01
CA VAL A 210 24.50 23.33 -8.26
C VAL A 210 24.85 22.02 -8.98
N VAL A 211 26.13 21.64 -8.97
CA VAL A 211 26.58 20.37 -9.56
C VAL A 211 26.07 19.22 -8.70
N ASP A 212 25.11 18.43 -9.22
CA ASP A 212 24.64 17.22 -8.56
C ASP A 212 25.78 16.21 -8.39
N SER A 213 26.11 15.86 -7.15
CA SER A 213 27.01 14.74 -6.82
C SER A 213 26.28 13.38 -6.76
N ALA A 214 25.04 13.31 -7.23
CA ALA A 214 24.25 12.08 -7.28
C ALA A 214 24.77 11.15 -8.41
N PRO A 215 24.77 9.81 -8.20
CA PRO A 215 25.15 8.87 -9.24
C PRO A 215 24.22 8.98 -10.47
N ASP A 216 24.79 8.81 -11.68
CA ASP A 216 24.07 9.01 -12.96
C ASP A 216 22.78 8.18 -13.09
N VAL A 217 22.72 7.02 -12.43
CA VAL A 217 21.54 6.14 -12.38
C VAL A 217 20.35 6.81 -11.69
N LEU A 218 20.60 7.66 -10.68
CA LEU A 218 19.57 8.43 -9.98
C LEU A 218 19.11 9.65 -10.79
N ARG A 219 20.04 10.30 -11.50
CA ARG A 219 19.79 11.52 -12.29
C ARG A 219 19.03 11.24 -13.59
N SER A 220 19.29 10.11 -14.23
CA SER A 220 18.79 9.80 -15.57
C SER A 220 17.40 9.16 -15.58
N VAL A 221 17.00 8.49 -14.50
CA VAL A 221 15.76 7.70 -14.44
C VAL A 221 14.76 8.33 -13.48
N HIS A 222 13.69 8.91 -14.04
CA HIS A 222 12.55 9.40 -13.28
C HIS A 222 11.90 8.25 -12.49
N TYR A 223 11.31 8.54 -11.32
CA TYR A 223 10.74 7.49 -10.44
C TYR A 223 9.68 6.63 -11.14
N LEU A 224 8.94 7.22 -12.10
CA LEU A 224 7.92 6.53 -12.88
C LEU A 224 8.51 5.52 -13.88
N HIS A 225 9.62 5.87 -14.54
CA HIS A 225 10.38 4.95 -15.38
C HIS A 225 10.96 3.80 -14.56
N PHE A 226 11.49 4.11 -13.37
CA PHE A 226 12.02 3.10 -12.46
C PHE A 226 10.94 2.09 -12.03
N ALA A 227 9.70 2.54 -11.80
CA ALA A 227 8.59 1.64 -11.46
C ALA A 227 8.33 0.58 -12.55
N ILE A 228 8.34 0.98 -13.83
CA ILE A 228 8.16 0.06 -14.96
C ILE A 228 9.33 -0.93 -15.03
N LEU A 229 10.56 -0.43 -14.91
CA LEU A 229 11.77 -1.27 -14.93
C LEU A 229 11.76 -2.28 -13.77
N LEU A 230 11.34 -1.85 -12.57
CA LEU A 230 11.22 -2.70 -11.40
C LEU A 230 10.14 -3.78 -11.60
N CYS A 231 8.98 -3.41 -12.16
CA CYS A 231 7.93 -4.36 -12.52
C CYS A 231 8.40 -5.41 -13.55
N GLY A 232 9.16 -4.97 -14.56
CA GLY A 232 9.75 -5.87 -15.56
C GLY A 232 10.78 -6.81 -14.93
N LEU A 233 11.68 -6.28 -14.10
CA LEU A 233 12.69 -7.06 -13.39
C LEU A 233 12.05 -8.13 -12.50
N THR A 234 11.03 -7.77 -11.71
CA THR A 234 10.35 -8.72 -10.83
C THR A 234 9.61 -9.79 -11.62
N THR A 235 8.96 -9.41 -12.74
CA THR A 235 8.33 -10.36 -13.67
C THR A 235 9.37 -11.37 -14.19
N ILE A 236 10.54 -10.90 -14.63
CA ILE A 236 11.63 -11.76 -15.12
C ILE A 236 12.10 -12.72 -14.01
N VAL A 237 12.34 -12.22 -12.80
CA VAL A 237 12.81 -13.03 -11.67
C VAL A 237 11.76 -14.10 -11.31
N VAL A 238 10.49 -13.72 -11.19
CA VAL A 238 9.40 -14.66 -10.90
C VAL A 238 9.36 -15.73 -11.99
N THR A 239 9.37 -15.35 -13.27
CA THR A 239 9.34 -16.30 -14.39
C THR A 239 10.52 -17.25 -14.36
N VAL A 240 11.75 -16.75 -14.23
CA VAL A 240 12.97 -17.58 -14.21
C VAL A 240 12.95 -18.55 -13.03
N VAL A 241 12.70 -18.05 -11.81
CA VAL A 241 12.68 -18.91 -10.61
C VAL A 241 11.53 -19.92 -10.67
N SER A 242 10.35 -19.54 -11.16
CA SER A 242 9.22 -20.46 -11.39
C SER A 242 9.51 -21.53 -12.44
N LEU A 243 10.29 -21.22 -13.48
CA LEU A 243 10.66 -22.22 -14.49
C LEU A 243 11.69 -23.21 -13.95
N LEU A 244 12.63 -22.74 -13.12
CA LEU A 244 13.69 -23.53 -12.49
C LEU A 244 13.23 -24.36 -11.28
N THR A 245 12.10 -24.01 -10.67
CA THR A 245 11.53 -24.75 -9.52
C THR A 245 10.44 -25.74 -9.96
N PRO A 246 10.16 -26.78 -9.15
CA PRO A 246 9.14 -27.77 -9.48
C PRO A 246 7.76 -27.12 -9.66
N PRO A 247 6.97 -27.55 -10.66
CA PRO A 247 5.66 -26.96 -10.93
C PRO A 247 4.69 -27.18 -9.74
N PRO A 248 3.71 -26.27 -9.55
CA PRO A 248 2.74 -26.40 -8.47
C PRO A 248 1.82 -27.59 -8.75
N SER A 249 1.35 -28.25 -7.69
CA SER A 249 0.43 -29.38 -7.85
C SER A 249 -0.95 -28.87 -8.33
N PRO A 250 -1.69 -29.65 -9.13
CA PRO A 250 -3.00 -29.23 -9.67
C PRO A 250 -4.04 -28.94 -8.58
N GLU A 251 -3.91 -29.56 -7.39
CA GLU A 251 -4.74 -29.29 -6.22
C GLU A 251 -4.55 -27.86 -5.69
N GLN A 252 -3.33 -27.33 -5.76
CA GLN A 252 -3.00 -25.97 -5.30
C GLN A 252 -3.48 -24.88 -6.27
N LEU A 253 -3.73 -25.22 -7.54
CA LEU A 253 -4.13 -24.27 -8.58
C LEU A 253 -5.66 -24.20 -8.77
N LEU A 254 -6.42 -25.07 -8.11
CA LEU A 254 -7.85 -25.24 -8.37
C LEU A 254 -8.63 -23.98 -7.98
N ASN A 255 -9.34 -23.38 -8.96
CA ASN A 255 -10.10 -22.13 -8.81
C ASN A 255 -9.31 -20.88 -8.37
N LEU A 256 -7.98 -20.86 -8.52
CA LEU A 256 -7.15 -19.69 -8.17
C LEU A 256 -6.66 -18.89 -9.39
N THR A 257 -6.45 -19.54 -10.53
CA THR A 257 -5.97 -18.87 -11.75
C THR A 257 -7.09 -18.70 -12.75
N TRP A 258 -6.98 -17.70 -13.62
CA TRP A 258 -7.94 -17.41 -14.69
C TRP A 258 -8.31 -18.65 -15.51
N TRP A 259 -7.31 -19.51 -15.74
CA TRP A 259 -7.41 -20.69 -16.58
C TRP A 259 -7.79 -21.98 -15.83
N THR A 260 -7.90 -21.95 -14.50
CA THR A 260 -8.32 -23.10 -13.66
C THR A 260 -9.68 -22.90 -13.01
N LEU A 261 -10.34 -21.77 -13.27
CA LEU A 261 -11.74 -21.52 -12.90
C LEU A 261 -12.65 -22.57 -13.55
N THR A 262 -13.22 -23.45 -12.74
CA THR A 262 -14.14 -24.52 -13.18
C THR A 262 -15.41 -24.47 -12.34
N GLU A 263 -16.60 -24.60 -12.96
CA GLU A 263 -17.89 -24.73 -12.26
C GLU A 263 -18.11 -26.15 -11.68
N GLY A 264 -17.07 -26.74 -11.09
CA GLY A 264 -17.14 -28.08 -10.51
C GLY A 264 -17.55 -28.07 -9.03
N PRO A 265 -18.36 -29.02 -8.55
CA PRO A 265 -18.57 -29.22 -7.12
C PRO A 265 -17.23 -29.61 -6.45
N GLN A 266 -16.85 -28.93 -5.37
CA GLN A 266 -15.61 -29.24 -4.65
C GLN A 266 -15.64 -30.69 -4.15
N ARG A 267 -14.60 -31.46 -4.47
CA ARG A 267 -14.18 -32.55 -3.57
C ARG A 267 -13.64 -31.87 -2.32
N GLU A 268 -14.29 -32.12 -1.19
CA GLU A 268 -13.82 -31.69 0.12
C GLU A 268 -12.36 -32.10 0.27
N ILE A 269 -11.45 -31.13 0.38
CA ILE A 269 -10.06 -31.39 0.70
C ILE A 269 -10.02 -31.60 2.22
N PRO A 270 -9.78 -32.82 2.74
CA PRO A 270 -9.66 -33.01 4.17
C PRO A 270 -8.38 -32.31 4.62
N LEU A 271 -8.51 -31.35 5.53
CA LEU A 271 -7.43 -30.56 6.15
C LEU A 271 -6.30 -31.37 6.81
N GLN A 272 -6.36 -32.70 6.77
CA GLN A 272 -5.40 -33.62 7.38
C GLN A 272 -4.09 -33.77 6.59
N LYS A 273 -4.04 -33.34 5.31
CA LYS A 273 -2.85 -33.53 4.46
C LYS A 273 -1.85 -32.36 4.45
N VAL A 274 -2.22 -31.20 4.97
CA VAL A 274 -1.31 -30.04 5.09
C VAL A 274 -0.49 -30.11 6.39
N SER A 275 -0.94 -30.87 7.39
CA SER A 275 -0.26 -31.04 8.69
C SER A 275 0.71 -32.22 8.74
N SER A 276 0.71 -33.14 7.76
CA SER A 276 1.52 -34.37 7.82
C SER A 276 2.99 -34.22 7.40
N VAL A 277 3.45 -33.02 7.01
CA VAL A 277 4.87 -32.77 6.68
C VAL A 277 5.68 -32.27 7.90
N SER A 278 5.04 -31.92 9.02
CA SER A 278 5.73 -31.51 10.24
C SER A 278 5.41 -32.44 11.41
N HIS A 279 6.05 -33.61 11.42
CA HIS A 279 6.53 -34.37 12.59
C HIS A 279 6.59 -35.86 12.23
N ARG A 280 7.74 -36.29 11.74
CA ARG A 280 8.13 -37.70 11.76
C ARG A 280 9.51 -37.81 12.40
N SER A 281 9.54 -38.02 13.72
CA SER A 281 10.54 -38.83 14.43
C SER A 281 10.41 -38.62 15.94
N SER A 282 9.80 -39.58 16.63
CA SER A 282 10.38 -40.38 17.73
C SER A 282 9.31 -40.84 18.74
N GLN A 283 9.09 -42.17 18.73
CA GLN A 283 8.94 -43.08 19.88
C GLN A 283 7.97 -42.64 21.01
N GLY A 284 6.86 -43.32 21.34
CA GLY A 284 6.62 -44.74 21.48
C GLY A 284 6.27 -45.03 22.95
N CYS A 285 5.01 -45.40 23.26
CA CYS A 285 4.55 -46.38 24.27
C CYS A 285 3.05 -46.19 24.63
N GLU A 286 2.28 -47.27 24.52
CA GLU A 286 0.93 -47.45 25.09
C GLU A 286 0.92 -47.32 26.63
N PRO A 287 -0.27 -47.08 27.22
CA PRO A 287 -0.68 -48.00 28.29
C PRO A 287 -2.13 -48.50 28.17
N THR A 288 -2.19 -49.83 28.05
CA THR A 288 -3.10 -50.82 28.62
C THR A 288 -4.37 -50.34 29.37
N ARG A 289 -5.50 -50.80 28.83
CA ARG A 289 -6.88 -50.77 29.36
C ARG A 289 -6.96 -51.54 30.70
N ARG A 290 -7.51 -50.94 31.76
CA ARG A 290 -7.97 -51.65 32.97
C ARG A 290 -9.47 -51.42 33.16
N VAL A 291 -10.24 -52.51 33.06
CA VAL A 291 -11.65 -52.57 33.43
C VAL A 291 -11.74 -53.32 34.75
N THR A 292 -12.22 -52.66 35.80
CA THR A 292 -12.58 -53.29 37.08
C THR A 292 -14.09 -53.29 37.22
N CYS A 293 -14.69 -54.47 37.24
CA CYS A 293 -16.10 -54.68 37.58
C CYS A 293 -16.19 -55.06 39.07
N GLY A 294 -16.96 -54.31 39.84
CA GLY A 294 -17.32 -54.65 41.23
C GLY A 294 -18.80 -55.05 41.32
N GLN A 295 -19.08 -56.15 41.99
CA GLN A 295 -20.43 -56.67 42.27
C GLN A 295 -21.21 -55.71 43.18
N GLY A 296 -22.48 -55.47 42.84
CA GLY A 296 -23.43 -54.78 43.70
C GLY A 296 -24.51 -54.07 42.89
N THR A 297 -25.75 -54.49 43.08
CA THR A 297 -27.00 -53.91 42.54
C THR A 297 -26.95 -52.41 42.28
N GLY A 298 -27.17 -52.00 41.03
CA GLY A 298 -27.37 -50.60 40.66
C GLY A 298 -26.97 -50.28 39.22
N LEU A 299 -27.96 -50.23 38.32
CA LEU A 299 -27.98 -49.52 37.04
C LEU A 299 -26.63 -48.97 36.52
N CYS A 300 -25.89 -49.76 35.74
CA CYS A 300 -24.72 -49.27 35.01
C CYS A 300 -25.17 -48.56 33.73
N ILE A 301 -25.37 -47.24 33.81
CA ILE A 301 -25.49 -46.39 32.62
C ILE A 301 -24.11 -46.42 31.94
N ALA A 302 -24.01 -47.09 30.80
CA ALA A 302 -22.90 -46.90 29.88
C ALA A 302 -22.98 -45.45 29.38
N ALA A 303 -22.30 -44.54 30.07
CA ALA A 303 -22.08 -43.19 29.59
C ALA A 303 -21.14 -43.27 28.40
N ALA A 304 -21.69 -43.58 27.23
CA ALA A 304 -21.07 -43.26 25.97
C ALA A 304 -20.86 -41.75 25.97
N ARG A 305 -19.64 -41.30 26.29
CA ARG A 305 -19.21 -39.95 25.92
C ARG A 305 -19.29 -39.91 24.41
N ARG A 306 -20.41 -39.39 23.91
CA ARG A 306 -20.46 -38.79 22.59
C ARG A 306 -19.42 -37.69 22.64
N SER A 307 -18.26 -37.93 22.02
CA SER A 307 -17.39 -36.85 21.62
C SER A 307 -18.26 -35.97 20.72
N GLU A 308 -18.82 -34.90 21.27
CA GLU A 308 -19.26 -33.78 20.47
C GLU A 308 -17.99 -33.30 19.76
N GLU A 309 -17.79 -33.77 18.53
CA GLU A 309 -16.97 -33.08 17.57
C GLU A 309 -17.52 -31.66 17.55
N THR A 310 -16.80 -30.76 18.21
CA THR A 310 -17.05 -29.33 18.11
C THR A 310 -16.94 -29.04 16.62
N PRO A 311 -18.02 -28.59 15.94
CA PRO A 311 -17.96 -28.37 14.52
C PRO A 311 -16.84 -27.39 14.27
N THR A 312 -15.80 -27.80 13.53
CA THR A 312 -14.80 -26.86 13.03
C THR A 312 -15.57 -25.71 12.39
N PRO A 313 -15.28 -24.44 12.72
CA PRO A 313 -16.04 -23.32 12.17
C PRO A 313 -16.01 -23.45 10.65
N ARG A 314 -17.18 -23.71 10.05
CA ARG A 314 -17.34 -23.70 8.59
C ARG A 314 -17.00 -22.29 8.16
N VAL A 315 -15.79 -22.10 7.66
CA VAL A 315 -15.47 -20.91 6.89
C VAL A 315 -16.38 -20.96 5.68
N GLN A 316 -17.42 -20.13 5.67
CA GLN A 316 -18.23 -19.94 4.47
C GLN A 316 -17.27 -19.48 3.37
N SER A 317 -16.97 -20.38 2.43
CA SER A 317 -16.28 -20.00 1.21
C SER A 317 -17.22 -19.05 0.48
N VAL A 318 -16.89 -17.77 0.47
CA VAL A 318 -17.59 -16.78 -0.35
C VAL A 318 -17.40 -17.21 -1.80
N ARG A 319 -18.38 -17.93 -2.35
CA ARG A 319 -18.35 -18.43 -3.72
C ARG A 319 -18.65 -17.27 -4.64
N GLU A 320 -17.63 -16.70 -5.27
CA GLU A 320 -17.85 -15.86 -6.46
C GLU A 320 -18.30 -16.74 -7.62
N SER A 321 -19.26 -16.27 -8.41
CA SER A 321 -19.61 -16.96 -9.65
C SER A 321 -18.47 -16.81 -10.65
N VAL A 322 -18.30 -17.79 -11.54
CA VAL A 322 -17.25 -17.76 -12.56
C VAL A 322 -17.38 -16.52 -13.45
N PHE A 323 -18.60 -16.04 -13.67
CA PHE A 323 -18.86 -14.77 -14.35
C PHE A 323 -18.22 -13.58 -13.63
N TRP A 324 -18.44 -13.42 -12.32
CA TRP A 324 -17.86 -12.31 -11.55
C TRP A 324 -16.35 -12.37 -11.46
N SER A 325 -15.79 -13.58 -11.28
CA SER A 325 -14.33 -13.77 -11.27
C SER A 325 -13.70 -13.39 -12.63
N ARG A 326 -14.34 -13.78 -13.74
CA ARG A 326 -13.91 -13.36 -15.08
C ARG A 326 -14.05 -11.86 -15.29
N PHE A 327 -15.14 -11.26 -14.85
CA PHE A 327 -15.33 -9.82 -14.94
C PHE A 327 -14.23 -9.05 -14.18
N CYS A 328 -13.92 -9.49 -12.96
CA CYS A 328 -12.83 -8.92 -12.16
C CYS A 328 -11.47 -9.05 -12.86
N GLY A 329 -11.14 -10.19 -13.46
CA GLY A 329 -9.86 -10.33 -14.17
C GLY A 329 -9.79 -9.52 -15.47
N VAL A 330 -10.89 -9.32 -16.22
CA VAL A 330 -10.90 -8.38 -17.35
C VAL A 330 -10.63 -6.96 -16.86
N ASN A 331 -11.32 -6.53 -15.79
CA ASN A 331 -11.08 -5.22 -15.19
C ASN A 331 -9.64 -5.08 -14.70
N ALA A 332 -9.05 -6.14 -14.12
CA ALA A 332 -7.65 -6.13 -13.72
C ALA A 332 -6.71 -5.91 -14.93
N ILE A 333 -6.92 -6.61 -16.06
CA ILE A 333 -6.13 -6.40 -17.28
C ILE A 333 -6.27 -4.96 -17.78
N LEU A 334 -7.50 -4.44 -17.81
CA LEU A 334 -7.78 -3.08 -18.28
C LEU A 334 -7.08 -2.05 -17.38
N VAL A 335 -7.17 -2.20 -16.06
CA VAL A 335 -6.51 -1.32 -15.09
C VAL A 335 -5.00 -1.39 -15.22
N VAL A 336 -4.40 -2.59 -15.35
CA VAL A 336 -2.95 -2.74 -15.53
C VAL A 336 -2.51 -2.12 -16.86
N SER A 337 -3.27 -2.30 -17.94
CA SER A 337 -2.94 -1.74 -19.26
C SER A 337 -3.01 -0.21 -19.26
N ILE A 338 -4.06 0.37 -18.65
CA ILE A 338 -4.18 1.82 -18.47
C ILE A 338 -3.04 2.34 -17.59
N ASN A 339 -2.72 1.64 -16.49
CA ASN A 339 -1.64 2.03 -15.61
C ASN A 339 -0.30 2.06 -16.35
N ILE A 340 0.05 1.01 -17.10
CA ILE A 340 1.27 0.98 -17.91
C ILE A 340 1.28 2.12 -18.94
N PHE A 341 0.16 2.38 -19.62
CA PHE A 341 0.06 3.49 -20.58
C PHE A 341 0.27 4.85 -19.92
N LEU A 342 -0.40 5.11 -18.79
CA LEU A 342 -0.27 6.37 -18.06
C LEU A 342 1.17 6.53 -17.53
N TYR A 343 1.76 5.47 -17.00
CA TYR A 343 3.15 5.50 -16.56
C TYR A 343 4.09 5.77 -17.74
N ALA A 344 3.92 5.12 -18.89
CA ALA A 344 4.77 5.38 -20.05
C ALA A 344 4.57 6.78 -20.67
N TYR A 345 3.35 7.32 -20.63
CA TYR A 345 3.02 8.63 -21.19
C TYR A 345 3.51 9.79 -20.32
N PHE A 346 3.39 9.66 -18.99
CA PHE A 346 3.74 10.71 -18.03
C PHE A 346 5.16 10.59 -17.47
N ALA A 347 5.93 9.57 -17.84
CA ALA A 347 7.29 9.36 -17.36
C ALA A 347 8.31 10.23 -18.10
#